data_AF-A0A965BHQ1-F1
#
_entry.id   AF-A0A965BHQ1-F1
#
_cell.length_a   1.000
_cell.length_b   1.000
_cell.length_c   1.000
_cell.angle_alpha   90.00
_cell.angle_beta   90.00
_cell.angle_gamma   90.00
#
_symmetry.space_group_name_H-M   'P 1'
#
loop_
_entity.id
_entity.type
_entity.pdbx_description
1 polymer ?
#
loop_
_entity_poly.entity_id
_entity_poly.type
_entity_poly.pdbx_seq_one_letter_code
_entity_poly.pdbx_strand_id
1 'polypeptide(L)'
;MVSSLLGLVPQVRVHVVDDASPDGTGRIADRLAHDHPGRVSVLHRRSKTGLGDAYIAGFRDALATGADLIFEMDADFSHPVAAIGPMIVLSTDYDVVVGSRYVTGGSLDR
;
A
#
# COMPACT_ATOMS: atom_id res chain seq x y z
N MET A 1 -0.33 -8.25 7.08
CA MET A 1 -0.76 -7.25 6.09
C MET A 1 -0.54 -7.75 4.67
N VAL A 2 0.71 -7.95 4.21
CA VAL A 2 1.03 -8.34 2.81
C VAL A 2 0.21 -9.54 2.32
N SER A 3 0.20 -10.67 3.04
CA SER A 3 -0.57 -11.85 2.64
C SER A 3 -2.08 -11.57 2.52
N SER A 4 -2.63 -10.71 3.39
CA SER A 4 -4.04 -10.30 3.34
C SER A 4 -4.34 -9.50 2.07
N LEU A 5 -3.45 -8.58 1.68
CA LEU A 5 -3.58 -7.80 0.44
C LEU A 5 -3.46 -8.67 -0.80
N LEU A 6 -2.46 -9.57 -0.83
CA LEU A 6 -2.26 -10.48 -1.97
C LEU A 6 -3.44 -11.44 -2.18
N GLY A 7 -4.20 -11.73 -1.12
CA GLY A 7 -5.38 -12.58 -1.14
C GLY A 7 -6.67 -11.90 -1.62
N LEU A 8 -6.68 -10.57 -1.84
CA LEU A 8 -7.87 -9.85 -2.29
C LEU A 8 -8.27 -10.23 -3.72
N VAL A 9 -7.37 -9.99 -4.67
CA VAL A 9 -7.50 -10.39 -6.07
C VAL A 9 -6.12 -10.73 -6.66
N PRO A 10 -6.03 -11.62 -7.67
CA PRO A 10 -4.75 -12.06 -8.24
C PRO A 10 -3.86 -10.93 -8.80
N GLN A 11 -4.44 -9.80 -9.19
CA GLN A 11 -3.76 -8.67 -9.82
C GLN A 11 -3.08 -7.72 -8.81
N VAL A 12 -3.43 -7.80 -7.52
CA VAL A 12 -2.86 -6.91 -6.50
C VAL A 12 -1.36 -7.17 -6.36
N ARG A 13 -0.58 -6.10 -6.51
CA ARG A 13 0.85 -6.06 -6.18
C ARG A 13 1.04 -5.19 -4.94
N VAL A 14 1.95 -5.57 -4.05
CA VAL A 14 2.29 -4.81 -2.85
C VAL A 14 3.67 -4.19 -3.03
N HIS A 15 3.74 -2.87 -2.97
CA HIS A 15 4.99 -2.14 -3.04
C HIS A 15 5.30 -1.54 -1.67
N VAL A 16 6.32 -2.06 -1.00
CA VAL A 16 6.73 -1.60 0.33
C VAL A 16 7.75 -0.49 0.18
N VAL A 17 7.49 0.69 0.73
CA VAL A 17 8.49 1.76 0.83
C VAL A 17 9.10 1.72 2.23
N ASP A 18 10.39 1.41 2.32
CA ASP A 18 11.12 1.29 3.58
C ASP A 18 12.14 2.42 3.74
N ASP A 19 12.01 3.19 4.82
CA ASP A 19 12.82 4.38 5.11
C ASP A 19 14.06 4.08 5.97
N ALA A 20 14.81 3.04 5.58
CA ALA A 20 15.95 2.52 6.34
C ALA A 20 15.56 2.15 7.79
N SER A 21 14.51 1.34 7.93
CA SER A 21 13.98 0.96 9.24
C SER A 21 15.05 0.24 10.08
N PRO A 22 15.31 0.68 11.34
CA PRO A 22 16.40 0.13 12.16
C PRO A 22 16.04 -1.20 12.84
N ASP A 23 14.76 -1.55 12.87
CA ASP A 23 14.21 -2.72 13.57
C ASP A 23 14.25 -4.02 12.75
N GLY A 24 14.75 -3.94 11.51
CA GLY A 24 14.80 -5.07 10.59
C GLY A 24 13.57 -5.21 9.69
N THR A 25 12.62 -4.26 9.71
CA THR A 25 11.47 -4.23 8.80
C THR A 25 11.89 -4.35 7.34
N GLY A 26 12.96 -3.65 6.92
CA GLY A 26 13.49 -3.78 5.57
C GLY A 26 13.88 -5.21 5.19
N ARG A 27 14.52 -5.96 6.10
CA ARG A 27 14.89 -7.38 5.84
C ARG A 27 13.67 -8.29 5.76
N ILE A 28 12.60 -7.97 6.49
CA ILE A 28 11.34 -8.71 6.40
C ILE A 28 10.67 -8.42 5.05
N ALA A 29 10.67 -7.16 4.62
CA ALA A 29 10.16 -6.75 3.31
C ALA A 29 10.92 -7.46 2.17
N ASP A 30 12.26 -7.52 2.25
CA ASP A 30 13.09 -8.26 1.28
C ASP A 30 12.70 -9.74 1.19
N ARG A 31 12.50 -10.39 2.34
CA ARG A 31 12.06 -11.78 2.37
C ARG A 31 10.69 -11.96 1.73
N LEU A 32 9.75 -11.07 2.01
CA LEU A 32 8.42 -11.10 1.40
C LEU A 32 8.49 -10.90 -0.13
N ALA A 33 9.37 -10.03 -0.61
CA ALA A 33 9.62 -9.86 -2.05
C ALA A 33 10.23 -11.13 -2.68
N HIS A 34 11.15 -11.79 -1.98
CA HIS A 34 11.72 -13.06 -2.42
C HIS A 34 10.67 -14.18 -2.49
N ASP A 35 9.82 -14.29 -1.47
CA ASP A 35 8.79 -15.34 -1.37
C ASP A 35 7.61 -15.11 -2.34
N HIS A 36 7.43 -13.88 -2.84
CA HIS A 36 6.34 -13.48 -3.73
C HIS A 36 6.82 -12.73 -4.98
N PRO A 37 7.61 -13.39 -5.85
CA PRO A 37 8.23 -12.74 -7.01
C PRO A 37 7.19 -12.14 -7.95
N GLY A 38 7.41 -10.88 -8.35
CA GLY A 38 6.51 -10.12 -9.22
C GLY A 38 5.22 -9.61 -8.56
N ARG A 39 4.94 -10.03 -7.32
CA ARG A 39 3.76 -9.62 -6.54
C ARG A 39 4.12 -8.69 -5.39
N VAL A 40 5.32 -8.81 -4.84
CA VAL A 40 5.85 -7.94 -3.79
C VAL A 40 7.16 -7.32 -4.26
N SER A 41 7.32 -6.02 -4.05
CA SER A 41 8.57 -5.30 -4.29
C SER A 41 8.85 -4.34 -3.14
N VAL A 42 10.13 -3.96 -2.99
CA VAL A 42 10.58 -3.07 -1.92
C VAL A 42 11.39 -1.93 -2.51
N LEU A 43 11.05 -0.71 -2.11
CA LEU A 43 11.83 0.49 -2.34
C LEU A 43 12.53 0.89 -1.04
N HIS A 44 13.83 0.60 -0.94
CA HIS A 44 14.64 1.09 0.19
C HIS A 44 15.12 2.51 -0.07
N ARG A 45 14.74 3.41 0.83
CA ARG A 45 15.20 4.80 0.86
C ARG A 45 16.34 4.91 1.88
N ARG A 46 17.29 5.82 1.60
CA ARG A 46 18.54 5.95 2.40
C ARG A 46 18.32 6.45 3.82
N SER A 47 17.24 7.20 4.03
CA SER A 47 16.88 7.77 5.32
C SER A 47 15.42 8.20 5.33
N LYS A 48 14.84 8.27 6.53
CA LYS A 48 13.52 8.84 6.77
C LYS A 48 13.58 10.36 6.62
N THR A 49 13.13 10.88 5.48
CA THR A 49 13.03 12.34 5.23
C THR A 49 11.63 12.90 5.49
N GLY A 50 10.63 12.03 5.69
CA GLY A 50 9.24 12.41 5.95
C GLY A 50 8.26 11.46 5.24
N LEU A 51 7.04 11.35 5.78
CA LEU A 51 6.00 10.46 5.25
C LEU A 51 5.56 10.86 3.84
N GLY A 52 5.37 12.16 3.60
CA GLY A 52 5.01 12.68 2.27
C GLY A 52 6.04 12.34 1.19
N ASP A 53 7.33 12.41 1.51
CA ASP A 53 8.39 12.04 0.58
C ASP A 53 8.40 10.52 0.29
N ALA A 54 8.06 9.69 1.29
CA ALA A 54 7.90 8.25 1.11
C ALA A 54 6.76 7.95 0.13
N TYR A 55 5.62 8.61 0.32
CA TYR A 55 4.47 8.48 -0.57
C TYR A 55 4.81 8.93 -2.00
N ILE A 56 5.44 10.09 -2.17
CA ILE A 56 5.84 10.58 -3.50
C ILE A 56 6.79 9.57 -4.18
N ALA A 57 7.74 9.01 -3.45
CA ALA A 57 8.65 8.01 -3.98
C ALA A 57 7.90 6.73 -4.40
N GLY A 58 7.03 6.21 -3.54
CA GLY A 58 6.21 5.03 -3.82
C GLY A 58 5.26 5.22 -4.99
N PHE A 59 4.56 6.36 -5.07
CA PHE A 59 3.68 6.67 -6.20
C PHE A 59 4.46 6.75 -7.52
N ARG A 60 5.63 7.39 -7.54
CA ARG A 60 6.48 7.47 -8.74
C ARG A 60 6.93 6.09 -9.21
N ASP A 61 7.37 5.23 -8.29
CA ASP A 61 7.79 3.87 -8.64
C ASP A 61 6.61 3.03 -9.15
N ALA A 62 5.48 3.06 -8.44
CA ALA A 62 4.27 2.36 -8.84
C ALA A 62 3.76 2.79 -10.22
N LEU A 63 3.75 4.10 -10.52
CA LEU A 63 3.40 4.64 -11.84
C LEU A 63 4.36 4.15 -12.93
N ALA A 64 5.66 4.07 -12.65
CA ALA A 64 6.65 3.55 -13.60
C ALA A 64 6.42 2.06 -13.95
N THR A 65 5.71 1.31 -13.10
CA THR A 65 5.31 -0.07 -13.39
C THR A 65 4.08 -0.20 -14.29
N GLY A 66 3.45 0.92 -14.69
CA GLY A 66 2.22 0.91 -15.49
C GLY A 66 0.98 0.45 -14.70
N ALA A 67 0.91 0.76 -13.41
CA ALA A 67 -0.26 0.43 -12.60
C ALA A 67 -1.48 1.26 -13.01
N ASP A 68 -2.62 0.60 -13.23
CA ASP A 68 -3.89 1.27 -13.55
C ASP A 68 -4.52 1.95 -12.31
N LEU A 69 -4.34 1.32 -11.14
CA LEU A 69 -4.84 1.81 -9.84
C LEU A 69 -3.70 1.76 -8.83
N ILE A 70 -3.61 2.79 -7.99
CA ILE A 70 -2.64 2.86 -6.89
C ILE A 70 -3.39 3.14 -5.59
N PHE A 71 -3.19 2.27 -4.62
CA PHE A 71 -3.74 2.39 -3.28
C PHE A 71 -2.60 2.69 -2.32
N GLU A 72 -2.77 3.71 -1.49
CA GLU A 72 -1.91 4.00 -0.35
C GLU A 72 -2.61 3.55 0.92
N MET A 73 -1.88 2.89 1.80
CA MET A 73 -2.36 2.52 3.13
C MET A 73 -1.22 2.29 4.11
N ASP A 74 -1.48 2.61 5.38
CA ASP A 74 -0.64 2.21 6.51
C ASP A 74 -0.51 0.69 6.67
N ALA A 75 0.67 0.25 7.10
CA ALA A 75 1.01 -1.17 7.24
C ALA A 75 0.53 -1.82 8.55
N ASP A 76 -0.06 -1.04 9.46
CA ASP A 76 -0.39 -1.42 10.84
C ASP A 76 -1.84 -1.91 11.05
N PHE A 77 -2.58 -2.10 9.96
CA PHE A 77 -4.02 -2.47 9.94
C PHE A 77 -4.99 -1.40 10.46
N SER A 78 -4.55 -0.17 10.69
CA SER A 78 -5.46 0.96 10.95
C SER A 78 -6.41 1.25 9.77
N HIS A 79 -6.02 0.83 8.55
CA HIS A 79 -6.88 0.82 7.38
C HIS A 79 -7.35 -0.62 7.07
N PRO A 80 -8.67 -0.88 7.03
CA PRO A 80 -9.19 -2.21 6.79
C PRO A 80 -8.97 -2.65 5.34
N VAL A 81 -8.27 -3.78 5.16
CA VAL A 81 -8.01 -4.39 3.85
C VAL A 81 -9.29 -4.63 3.04
N ALA A 82 -10.41 -4.92 3.73
CA ALA A 82 -11.71 -5.14 3.11
C ALA A 82 -12.28 -3.89 2.39
N ALA A 83 -11.82 -2.68 2.74
CA ALA A 83 -12.26 -1.45 2.07
C ALA A 83 -11.75 -1.33 0.63
N ILE A 84 -10.66 -2.01 0.27
CA ILE A 84 -10.06 -1.94 -1.07
C ILE A 84 -11.03 -2.45 -2.15
N GLY A 85 -11.79 -3.52 -1.87
CA GLY A 85 -12.74 -4.10 -2.83
C GLY A 85 -13.79 -3.07 -3.32
N PRO A 86 -14.57 -2.45 -2.41
CA PRO A 86 -15.47 -1.36 -2.77
C PRO A 86 -14.78 -0.18 -3.46
N MET A 87 -13.56 0.18 -3.06
CA MET A 87 -12.81 1.27 -3.69
C MET A 87 -12.41 0.95 -5.15
N ILE A 88 -12.06 -0.30 -5.45
CA ILE A 88 -11.82 -0.75 -6.84
C ILE A 88 -13.09 -0.58 -7.68
N VAL A 89 -14.26 -0.94 -7.15
CA VAL A 89 -15.53 -0.76 -7.88
C VAL A 89 -15.78 0.73 -8.14
N LEU A 90 -15.63 1.58 -7.13
CA LEU A 90 -15.80 3.03 -7.28
C LEU A 90 -14.79 3.65 -8.27
N SER A 91 -13.57 3.13 -8.37
CA SER A 91 -12.58 3.62 -9.32
C SER A 91 -12.95 3.42 -10.79
N THR A 92 -14.02 2.66 -11.09
CA THR A 92 -14.55 2.56 -12.46
C THR A 92 -15.29 3.83 -12.90
N ASP A 93 -15.81 4.60 -11.94
CA ASP A 93 -16.59 5.82 -12.17
C ASP A 93 -15.88 7.10 -11.68
N TYR A 94 -14.84 6.96 -10.85
CA TYR A 94 -14.16 8.08 -10.20
C TYR A 94 -12.62 7.97 -10.30
N ASP A 95 -11.96 9.09 -10.59
CA ASP A 95 -10.49 9.15 -10.69
C ASP A 95 -9.78 9.02 -9.35
N VAL A 96 -10.44 9.45 -8.25
CA VAL A 96 -9.88 9.43 -6.90
C VAL A 96 -10.95 8.98 -5.91
N VAL A 97 -10.62 7.96 -5.11
CA VAL A 97 -11.49 7.43 -4.06
C VAL A 97 -10.76 7.53 -2.72
N VAL A 98 -11.40 8.14 -1.71
CA VAL A 98 -10.79 8.38 -0.39
C VAL A 98 -11.60 7.70 0.69
N GLY A 99 -10.95 6.86 1.50
CA GLY A 99 -11.55 6.32 2.73
C GLY A 99 -11.70 7.44 3.77
N SER A 100 -12.93 7.74 4.20
CA SER A 100 -13.19 8.82 5.15
C SER A 100 -13.92 8.32 6.39
N ARG A 101 -13.38 8.71 7.56
CA ARG A 101 -13.98 8.46 8.87
C ARG A 101 -15.03 9.51 9.26
N TYR A 102 -15.17 10.57 8.45
CA TYR A 102 -15.98 11.75 8.78
C TYR A 102 -17.25 11.88 7.93
N VAL A 103 -17.46 10.98 6.98
CA VAL A 103 -18.71 10.90 6.21
C VAL A 103 -19.72 10.01 6.92
N THR A 104 -21.00 10.10 6.53
CA THR A 104 -22.06 9.22 7.05
C THR A 104 -21.66 7.75 6.94
N GLY A 105 -21.67 7.04 8.07
CA GLY A 105 -21.25 5.63 8.16
C GLY A 105 -19.76 5.42 8.45
N GLY A 106 -18.93 6.47 8.39
CA GLY A 106 -17.53 6.41 8.78
C GLY A 106 -17.34 6.39 10.30
N SER A 107 -16.32 5.65 10.77
CA SER A 107 -15.96 5.56 12.18
C SER A 107 -14.46 5.30 12.37
N LEU A 108 -13.98 5.52 13.59
CA LEU A 108 -12.70 5.00 14.09
C LEU A 108 -12.93 3.62 14.71
N ASP A 109 -11.87 2.82 14.79
CA ASP A 109 -11.88 1.59 15.59
C ASP A 109 -12.27 1.92 17.04
N ARG A 110 -13.15 1.10 17.62
CA ARG A 110 -13.60 1.20 19.01
C ARG A 110 -12.79 0.30 19.91
#